data_AF-A0A5B8MQH6-F1
#
_entry.id   AF-A0A5B8MQH6-F1
#
_cell.length_a   1.000
_cell.length_b   1.000
_cell.length_c   1.000
_cell.angle_alpha   90.00
_cell.angle_beta   90.00
_cell.angle_gamma   90.00
#
_symmetry.space_group_name_H-M   'P 1'
#
loop_
_entity.id
_entity.type
_entity.pdbx_description
1 polymer ?
#
loop_
_entity_poly.entity_id
_entity_poly.type
_entity_poly.pdbx_seq_one_letter_code
_entity_poly.pdbx_strand_id
1 'polypeptide(L)'
;MRTMDSSSSSCCRRLVGACFASSAPTVAEGDKASASSAEWESVIGVETHVQLNTRTKAFCSCKNEYGGRPNANVCPVCLGHPGMLPSLNKKMVELAIKTGVALNCSIHHESKFDRKQYFYGDLPKGLID
;
A
#
# COMPACT_ATOMS: atom_id res chain seq x y z
N MET A 1 -8.42 -29.29 35.42
CA MET A 1 -9.75 -29.38 36.08
C MET A 1 -10.32 -27.95 36.08
N ARG A 2 -11.17 -27.50 35.16
CA ARG A 2 -12.19 -28.14 34.31
C ARG A 2 -12.11 -27.65 32.85
N THR A 3 -12.42 -28.56 31.94
CA THR A 3 -12.85 -28.36 30.55
C THR A 3 -14.36 -28.10 30.49
N MET A 4 -14.85 -27.46 29.40
CA MET A 4 -16.22 -27.42 28.81
C MET A 4 -16.28 -26.12 27.97
N ASP A 5 -16.23 -26.07 26.63
CA ASP A 5 -16.91 -26.74 25.50
C ASP A 5 -18.27 -26.15 25.08
N SER A 6 -18.37 -25.90 23.77
CA SER A 6 -19.54 -25.83 22.89
C SER A 6 -20.61 -24.71 23.02
N SER A 7 -20.74 -23.96 21.91
CA SER A 7 -21.96 -23.68 21.12
C SER A 7 -23.25 -23.15 21.78
N SER A 8 -24.01 -22.39 20.98
CA SER A 8 -25.41 -21.92 21.19
C SER A 8 -25.61 -20.56 21.88
N SER A 9 -25.67 -19.49 21.08
CA SER A 9 -26.51 -18.32 21.35
C SER A 9 -27.34 -17.95 20.11
N SER A 10 -28.16 -18.89 19.67
CA SER A 10 -29.33 -18.65 18.84
C SER A 10 -30.42 -17.97 19.68
N CYS A 11 -30.44 -16.64 19.80
CA CYS A 11 -31.66 -15.92 20.20
C CYS A 11 -31.56 -14.39 20.05
N CYS A 12 -31.50 -13.87 18.82
CA CYS A 12 -32.02 -12.53 18.53
C CYS A 12 -32.23 -12.32 17.01
N ARG A 13 -33.27 -12.97 16.50
CA ARG A 13 -34.05 -12.49 15.35
C ARG A 13 -35.35 -11.96 16.01
N ARG A 14 -36.00 -10.86 15.61
CA ARG A 14 -36.25 -10.38 14.25
C ARG A 14 -37.18 -9.13 14.32
N LEU A 15 -37.28 -8.41 13.18
CA LEU A 15 -38.41 -7.60 12.67
C LEU A 15 -38.38 -6.08 13.00
N VAL A 16 -38.48 -5.12 12.06
CA VAL A 16 -39.11 -5.10 10.71
C VAL A 16 -38.48 -4.03 9.81
N GLY A 17 -38.29 -4.37 8.52
CA GLY A 17 -38.65 -3.52 7.39
C GLY A 17 -37.53 -3.22 6.39
N ALA A 18 -37.67 -3.34 5.07
CA ALA A 18 -38.55 -4.09 4.19
C ALA A 18 -37.88 -4.00 2.80
N CYS A 19 -37.96 -5.08 2.02
CA CYS A 19 -37.94 -5.08 0.55
C CYS A 19 -36.78 -4.38 -0.19
N PHE A 20 -35.73 -5.14 -0.51
CA PHE A 20 -35.24 -5.23 -1.89
C PHE A 20 -34.82 -6.69 -2.16
N ALA A 21 -35.80 -7.51 -2.49
CA ALA A 21 -35.53 -8.69 -3.30
C ALA A 21 -35.34 -8.19 -4.73
N SER A 22 -34.10 -7.95 -5.12
CA SER A 22 -33.71 -7.94 -6.53
C SER A 22 -32.82 -9.16 -6.71
N SER A 23 -33.34 -10.13 -7.46
CA SER A 23 -32.57 -11.22 -8.06
C SER A 23 -31.22 -10.68 -8.53
N ALA A 24 -30.14 -11.36 -8.12
CA ALA A 24 -28.81 -11.13 -8.68
C ALA A 24 -28.96 -11.10 -10.21
N PRO A 25 -28.37 -10.11 -10.91
CA PRO A 25 -28.38 -10.12 -12.36
C PRO A 25 -27.68 -11.41 -12.81
N THR A 26 -28.43 -12.26 -13.49
CA THR A 26 -27.87 -13.36 -14.27
C THR A 26 -26.87 -12.73 -15.22
N VAL A 27 -25.57 -12.95 -14.95
CA VAL A 27 -24.51 -12.59 -15.89
C VAL A 27 -24.84 -13.29 -17.19
N ALA A 28 -25.19 -12.48 -18.20
CA ALA A 28 -25.45 -12.97 -19.54
C ALA A 28 -24.20 -13.71 -20.02
N GLU A 29 -24.38 -14.97 -20.41
CA GLU A 29 -23.37 -15.78 -21.10
C GLU A 29 -23.09 -15.15 -22.47
N GLY A 30 -22.10 -14.26 -22.49
CA GLY A 30 -21.55 -13.67 -23.70
C GLY A 30 -20.44 -14.56 -24.29
N ASP A 31 -20.73 -15.08 -25.47
CA ASP A 31 -19.86 -15.58 -26.54
C ASP A 31 -18.55 -16.29 -26.14
N LYS A 32 -18.62 -17.63 -26.16
CA LYS A 32 -17.45 -18.52 -26.21
C LYS A 32 -16.68 -18.29 -27.52
N ALA A 33 -15.68 -17.42 -27.49
CA ALA A 33 -14.64 -17.40 -28.50
C ALA A 33 -13.79 -18.68 -28.33
N SER A 34 -13.87 -19.58 -29.32
CA SER A 34 -13.09 -20.82 -29.38
C SER A 34 -11.61 -20.51 -29.58
N ALA A 35 -10.77 -20.83 -28.59
CA ALA A 35 -9.33 -20.88 -28.74
C ALA A 35 -8.82 -22.26 -28.28
N SER A 36 -8.19 -22.98 -29.21
CA SER A 36 -7.59 -24.29 -28.98
C SER A 36 -6.33 -24.19 -28.10
N SER A 37 -6.24 -25.12 -27.14
CA SER A 37 -5.03 -25.66 -26.51
C SER A 37 -4.09 -24.66 -25.82
N ALA A 38 -4.55 -23.98 -24.77
CA ALA A 38 -3.61 -23.40 -23.81
C ALA A 38 -3.12 -24.50 -22.85
N GLU A 39 -1.97 -25.12 -23.15
CA GLU A 39 -1.21 -25.97 -22.20
C GLU A 39 -0.58 -25.16 -21.04
N TRP A 40 -0.75 -23.85 -21.03
CA TRP A 40 -0.09 -22.93 -20.10
C TRP A 40 -1.05 -21.88 -19.56
N GLU A 41 -0.87 -21.54 -18.28
CA GLU A 41 -1.61 -20.49 -17.57
C GLU A 41 -0.70 -19.28 -17.34
N SER A 42 -1.21 -18.08 -17.58
CA SER A 42 -0.47 -16.84 -17.33
C SER A 42 -0.67 -16.36 -15.89
N VAL A 43 0.44 -16.23 -15.16
CA VAL A 43 0.46 -15.68 -13.80
C VAL A 43 1.09 -14.29 -13.83
N ILE A 44 0.32 -13.25 -13.51
CA ILE A 44 0.74 -11.84 -13.60
C ILE A 44 0.79 -11.23 -12.19
N GLY A 45 1.94 -10.65 -11.85
CA GLY A 45 2.11 -9.79 -10.68
C GLY A 45 2.35 -8.35 -11.09
N VAL A 46 1.82 -7.40 -10.33
CA VAL A 46 2.00 -5.97 -10.58
C VAL A 46 2.67 -5.31 -9.38
N GLU A 47 3.72 -4.55 -9.62
CA GLU A 47 4.34 -3.67 -8.63
C GLU A 47 3.97 -2.22 -8.96
N THR A 48 3.41 -1.49 -8.00
CA THR A 48 2.99 -0.10 -8.20
C THR A 48 3.64 0.80 -7.17
N HIS A 49 4.36 1.83 -7.64
CA HIS A 49 4.93 2.87 -6.79
C HIS A 49 4.04 4.11 -6.85
N VAL A 50 3.66 4.65 -5.69
CA VAL A 50 2.78 5.82 -5.59
C VAL A 50 3.49 6.93 -4.84
N GLN A 51 3.57 8.11 -5.44
CA GLN A 51 4.13 9.29 -4.79
C GLN A 51 3.11 9.88 -3.81
N LEU A 52 3.47 9.91 -2.52
CA LEU A 52 2.62 10.50 -1.49
C LEU A 52 2.63 12.03 -1.61
N ASN A 53 1.43 12.63 -1.51
CA ASN A 53 1.26 14.07 -1.56
C ASN A 53 1.60 14.72 -0.20
N THR A 54 2.89 14.74 0.14
CA THR A 54 3.44 15.44 1.31
C THR A 54 4.11 16.75 0.90
N ARG A 55 4.15 17.73 1.81
CA ARG A 55 4.87 19.01 1.58
C ARG A 55 6.39 18.84 1.56
N THR A 56 6.90 17.90 2.33
CA THR A 56 8.35 17.62 2.50
C THR A 56 8.67 16.19 2.11
N LYS A 57 9.96 15.91 1.82
CA LYS A 57 10.46 14.57 1.48
C LYS A 57 10.32 13.58 2.65
N ALA A 58 10.60 12.30 2.39
CA ALA A 58 10.46 11.20 3.34
C ALA A 58 11.40 11.29 4.56
N PHE A 59 12.67 11.64 4.31
CA PHE A 59 13.74 11.59 5.32
C PHE A 59 14.42 12.94 5.60
N CYS A 60 13.92 14.02 5.02
CA CYS A 60 14.44 15.38 5.23
C CYS A 60 13.35 16.44 5.02
N SER A 61 13.63 17.67 5.44
CA SER A 61 12.71 18.82 5.40
C SER A 61 12.67 19.55 4.05
N CYS A 62 13.35 19.05 3.02
CA CYS A 62 13.26 19.62 1.66
C CYS A 62 11.84 19.55 1.12
N LYS A 63 11.46 20.53 0.29
CA LYS A 63 10.17 20.56 -0.40
C LYS A 63 10.01 19.35 -1.33
N ASN A 64 8.81 18.78 -1.34
CA ASN A 64 8.36 17.79 -2.32
C ASN A 64 7.41 18.47 -3.29
N GLU A 65 7.99 19.27 -4.18
CA GLU A 65 7.27 20.09 -5.17
C GLU A 65 7.75 19.68 -6.56
N TYR A 66 6.79 19.49 -7.47
CA TYR A 66 7.09 19.18 -8.86
C TYR A 66 7.49 20.45 -9.61
N GLY A 67 8.48 20.31 -10.51
CA GLY A 67 9.05 21.43 -11.24
C GLY A 67 10.12 22.18 -10.46
N GLY A 68 10.65 23.24 -11.07
CA GLY A 68 11.75 24.04 -10.55
C GLY A 68 13.10 23.74 -11.22
N ARG A 69 14.13 24.48 -10.81
CA ARG A 69 15.49 24.35 -11.34
C ARG A 69 16.13 23.04 -10.86
N PRO A 70 16.94 22.35 -11.68
CA PRO A 70 17.70 21.19 -11.24
C PRO A 70 18.46 21.46 -9.94
N ASN A 71 18.42 20.51 -9.01
CA ASN A 71 19.08 20.58 -7.71
C ASN A 71 18.71 21.81 -6.85
N ALA A 72 17.52 22.39 -7.02
CA ALA A 72 17.04 23.49 -6.17
C ALA A 72 16.47 23.01 -4.82
N ASN A 73 15.74 21.89 -4.83
CA ASN A 73 15.06 21.35 -3.64
C ASN A 73 15.89 20.24 -2.98
N VAL A 74 17.14 20.55 -2.62
CA VAL A 74 18.09 19.58 -2.07
C VAL A 74 18.74 20.07 -0.76
N CYS A 75 19.22 19.13 0.04
CA CYS A 75 19.97 19.37 1.26
C CYS A 75 21.05 18.28 1.43
N PRO A 76 22.02 18.46 2.35
CA PRO A 76 23.05 17.46 2.58
C PRO A 76 22.53 16.05 2.88
N VAL A 77 21.37 15.91 3.54
CA VAL A 77 20.77 14.61 3.86
C VAL A 77 20.31 13.87 2.60
N CYS A 78 19.58 14.53 1.70
CA CYS A 78 19.10 13.86 0.48
C CYS A 78 20.20 13.71 -0.58
N LEU A 79 21.26 14.51 -0.50
CA LEU A 79 22.47 14.37 -1.30
C LEU A 79 23.45 13.33 -0.74
N GLY A 80 23.16 12.70 0.40
CA GLY A 80 24.01 11.64 0.96
C GLY A 80 25.38 12.13 1.43
N HIS A 81 25.50 13.38 1.88
CA HIS A 81 26.76 13.87 2.45
C HIS A 81 27.15 13.07 3.70
N PRO A 82 28.46 12.89 3.96
CA PRO A 82 28.94 12.17 5.12
C PRO A 82 28.49 12.86 6.42
N GLY A 83 28.10 12.05 7.41
CA GLY A 83 27.66 12.53 8.73
C GLY A 83 26.19 12.96 8.82
N MET A 84 25.42 12.83 7.74
CA MET A 84 24.00 13.17 7.74
C MET A 84 23.13 12.01 8.24
N LEU A 85 22.09 12.33 9.02
CA LEU A 85 21.12 11.36 9.55
C LEU A 85 19.73 11.58 8.95
N PRO A 86 18.99 10.52 8.59
CA PRO A 86 17.62 10.64 8.10
C PRO A 86 16.65 10.97 9.25
N SER A 87 15.67 11.82 8.98
CA SER A 87 14.57 12.12 9.90
C SER A 87 13.23 11.80 9.26
N LEU A 88 12.51 10.85 9.83
CA LEU A 88 11.27 10.31 9.25
C LEU A 88 10.13 11.33 9.25
N ASN A 89 9.48 11.48 8.10
CA ASN A 89 8.33 12.35 7.94
C ASN A 89 7.06 11.71 8.51
N LYS A 90 6.54 12.29 9.60
CA LYS A 90 5.29 11.85 10.25
C LYS A 90 4.10 11.80 9.28
N LYS A 91 3.98 12.80 8.39
CA LYS A 91 2.83 12.86 7.48
C LYS A 91 2.86 11.77 6.42
N MET A 92 4.06 11.36 6.01
CA MET A 92 4.26 10.22 5.12
C MET A 92 3.69 8.94 5.73
N VAL A 93 4.00 8.69 7.01
CA VAL A 93 3.53 7.51 7.75
C VAL A 93 2.00 7.53 7.90
N GLU A 94 1.41 8.67 8.26
CA GLU A 94 -0.05 8.81 8.34
C GLU A 94 -0.75 8.48 7.01
N LEU A 95 -0.20 8.98 5.88
CA LEU A 95 -0.75 8.70 4.56
C LEU A 95 -0.56 7.23 4.16
N ALA A 96 0.58 6.62 4.48
CA ALA A 96 0.83 5.21 4.22
C ALA A 96 -0.16 4.30 4.98
N ILE A 97 -0.40 4.59 6.27
CA ILE A 97 -1.40 3.86 7.08
C ILE A 97 -2.80 4.06 6.51
N LYS A 98 -3.16 5.30 6.13
CA LYS A 98 -4.45 5.60 5.52
C LYS A 98 -4.66 4.81 4.23
N THR A 99 -3.64 4.70 3.38
CA THR A 99 -3.67 3.89 2.16
C THR A 99 -3.83 2.40 2.49
N GLY A 100 -3.10 1.88 3.48
CA GLY A 100 -3.25 0.49 3.91
C GLY A 100 -4.67 0.15 4.38
N VAL A 101 -5.29 1.04 5.18
CA VAL A 101 -6.68 0.88 5.61
C VAL A 101 -7.64 0.97 4.41
N ALA A 102 -7.40 1.88 3.46
CA ALA A 102 -8.23 2.01 2.25
C ALA A 102 -8.15 0.79 1.33
N LEU A 103 -7.02 0.08 1.33
CA LEU A 103 -6.79 -1.15 0.58
C LEU A 103 -7.19 -2.42 1.37
N ASN A 104 -7.83 -2.28 2.53
CA ASN A 104 -8.21 -3.37 3.42
C ASN A 104 -7.02 -4.26 3.87
N CYS A 105 -5.83 -3.68 4.01
CA CYS A 105 -4.66 -4.37 4.53
C CYS A 105 -4.68 -4.48 6.07
N SER A 106 -4.03 -5.52 6.60
CA SER A 106 -3.72 -5.60 8.03
C SER A 106 -2.52 -4.71 8.36
N ILE A 107 -2.65 -3.84 9.35
CA ILE A 107 -1.58 -2.89 9.74
C ILE A 107 -0.79 -3.47 10.90
N HIS A 108 0.53 -3.55 10.74
CA HIS A 108 1.43 -3.94 11.81
C HIS A 108 1.69 -2.78 12.78
N HIS A 109 1.65 -3.07 14.08
CA HIS A 109 1.91 -2.07 15.13
C HIS A 109 3.37 -1.62 15.19
N GLU A 110 4.28 -2.49 14.76
CA GLU A 110 5.70 -2.24 14.72
C GLU A 110 6.22 -2.48 13.31
N SER A 111 7.01 -1.55 12.80
CA SER A 111 7.64 -1.63 11.49
C SER A 111 8.95 -0.84 11.53
N LYS A 112 9.92 -1.28 10.73
CA LYS A 112 11.25 -0.68 10.64
C LYS A 112 11.59 -0.39 9.17
N PHE A 113 12.47 0.56 8.95
CA PHE A 113 13.08 0.81 7.65
C PHE A 113 14.37 -0.01 7.53
N ASP A 114 14.58 -0.64 6.38
CA ASP A 114 15.74 -1.48 6.08
C ASP A 114 16.45 -0.91 4.84
N ARG A 115 17.78 -1.04 4.79
CA ARG A 115 18.58 -0.44 3.71
C ARG A 115 18.73 -1.41 2.55
N LYS A 116 18.17 -1.07 1.38
CA LYS A 116 18.38 -1.81 0.12
C LYS A 116 19.53 -1.17 -0.66
N GLN A 117 20.61 -1.91 -0.83
CA GLN A 117 21.90 -1.41 -1.35
C GLN A 117 22.05 -1.74 -2.83
N TYR A 118 22.36 -0.72 -3.65
CA TYR A 118 22.77 -0.86 -5.04
C TYR A 118 23.38 0.46 -5.54
N PHE A 119 24.29 0.39 -6.50
CA PHE A 119 24.95 1.57 -7.05
C PHE A 119 24.22 2.07 -8.28
N TYR A 120 23.79 3.32 -8.24
CA TYR A 120 23.20 4.02 -9.38
C TYR A 120 23.43 5.53 -9.26
N GLY A 121 23.52 6.23 -10.39
CA GLY A 121 23.91 7.65 -10.42
C GLY A 121 22.89 8.60 -9.77
N ASP A 122 21.63 8.20 -9.64
CA ASP A 122 20.56 8.96 -8.98
C ASP A 122 20.46 8.72 -7.47
N LEU A 123 21.22 7.73 -6.96
CA LEU A 123 21.15 7.26 -5.59
C LEU A 123 22.43 7.65 -4.86
N PRO A 124 22.55 8.90 -4.38
CA PRO A 124 23.83 9.44 -3.90
C PRO A 124 24.38 8.74 -2.66
N LYS A 125 23.51 8.06 -1.89
CA LYS A 125 23.90 7.27 -0.71
C LYS A 125 24.39 5.86 -1.05
N GLY A 126 24.19 5.37 -2.28
CA GLY A 126 24.40 3.96 -2.64
C GLY A 126 23.42 2.97 -1.99
N LEU A 127 22.34 3.49 -1.38
CA LEU A 127 21.27 2.71 -0.76
C LEU A 127 19.96 3.52 -0.72
N ILE A 128 18.84 2.81 -0.77
CA ILE A 128 17.50 3.33 -0.47
C ILE A 128 17.07 2.83 0.92
N ASP A 129 16.60 3.76 1.75
CA ASP A 129 16.09 3.53 3.11
C ASP A 129 14.61 3.12 3.10
#